data_AF-K1EM49-F1
#
_entry.id   AF-K1EM49-F1
#
_cell.length_a   1.000
_cell.length_b   1.000
_cell.length_c   1.000
_cell.angle_alpha   90.00
_cell.angle_beta   90.00
_cell.angle_gamma   90.00
#
_symmetry.space_group_name_H-M   'P 1'
#
loop_
_entity.id
_entity.type
_entity.pdbx_description
1 polymer ?
#
loop_
_entity_poly.entity_id
_entity_poly.type
_entity_poly.pdbx_seq_one_letter_code
_entity_poly.pdbx_strand_id
1 'polypeptide(L)' 'MVRRGDSLWSIVRAQLGPGATDAEIADAWPRWHAANARRVGPDPHLLLPGTRLVPPTDRHEPGTSPTTKGTP' A
#
# COMPACT_ATOMS: atom_id res chain seq x y z
N MET A 1 -9.31 1.33 -3.50
CA MET A 1 -9.90 0.69 -4.70
C MET A 1 -9.07 1.12 -5.89
N VAL A 2 -8.77 0.21 -6.81
CA VAL A 2 -8.07 0.53 -8.07
C VAL A 2 -9.00 1.35 -8.97
N ARG A 3 -8.57 2.51 -9.46
CA ARG A 3 -9.22 3.26 -10.55
C ARG A 3 -8.45 3.08 -11.85
N ARG A 4 -9.05 3.45 -12.98
CA ARG A 4 -8.32 3.48 -14.27
C ARG A 4 -7.14 4.44 -14.13
N GLY A 5 -5.93 3.94 -14.37
CA GLY A 5 -4.67 4.68 -14.22
C GLY A 5 -4.01 4.55 -12.83
N ASP A 6 -4.65 3.87 -11.86
CA ASP A 6 -3.97 3.52 -10.62
C ASP A 6 -3.01 2.35 -10.85
N SER A 7 -1.78 2.52 -10.41
CA SER A 7 -0.79 1.46 -10.26
C SER A 7 -0.74 0.98 -8.81
N LEU A 8 -0.29 -0.26 -8.60
CA LEU A 8 -0.12 -0.82 -7.26
C LEU A 8 0.74 0.12 -6.40
N TRP A 9 1.75 0.71 -7.01
CA TRP A 9 2.61 1.75 -6.43
C TRP A 9 1.82 2.94 -5.85
N SER A 10 0.93 3.56 -6.63
CA SER A 10 0.14 4.73 -6.19
C SER A 10 -0.79 4.39 -5.02
N ILE A 11 -1.34 3.16 -5.03
CA ILE A 11 -2.21 2.70 -3.95
C ILE A 11 -1.41 2.41 -2.68
N VAL A 12 -0.25 1.78 -2.81
CA VAL A 12 0.66 1.52 -1.69
C VAL A 12 1.16 2.82 -1.09
N ARG A 13 1.56 3.79 -1.93
CA ARG A 13 1.94 5.14 -1.51
C ARG A 13 0.82 5.83 -0.74
N ALA A 14 -0.42 5.77 -1.25
CA ALA A 14 -1.57 6.34 -0.56
C ALA A 14 -1.84 5.67 0.79
N GLN A 15 -1.54 4.37 0.92
CA GLN A 15 -1.75 3.63 2.16
C GLN A 15 -0.64 3.83 3.20
N LEU A 16 0.62 3.92 2.76
CA LEU A 16 1.77 4.23 3.65
C LEU A 16 1.69 5.69 4.14
N GLY A 17 1.07 6.58 3.36
CA GLY A 17 0.84 7.97 3.72
C GLY A 17 1.86 8.92 3.11
N PRO A 18 1.70 10.24 3.32
CA PRO A 18 2.48 11.27 2.64
C PRO A 18 3.97 11.32 3.04
N GLY A 19 4.36 10.64 4.11
CA GLY A 19 5.76 10.54 4.55
C GLY A 19 6.53 9.35 3.96
N ALA A 20 5.86 8.47 3.21
CA ALA A 20 6.48 7.27 2.68
C ALA A 20 7.46 7.59 1.55
N THR A 21 8.66 7.08 1.67
CA THR A 21 9.70 7.18 0.65
C THR A 21 9.48 6.17 -0.48
N ASP A 22 10.03 6.44 -1.66
CA ASP A 22 9.97 5.50 -2.79
C ASP A 22 10.60 4.14 -2.45
N ALA A 23 11.59 4.09 -1.56
CA ALA A 23 12.18 2.85 -1.07
C ALA A 23 11.21 2.03 -0.21
N GLU A 24 10.46 2.68 0.70
CA GLU A 24 9.43 2.02 1.50
C GLU A 24 8.28 1.52 0.61
N ILE A 25 7.90 2.30 -0.40
CA ILE A 25 6.90 1.87 -1.39
C ILE A 25 7.44 0.68 -2.20
N ALA A 26 8.70 0.72 -2.64
CA ALA A 26 9.40 -0.35 -3.36
C ALA A 26 9.43 -1.68 -2.59
N ASP A 27 9.59 -1.62 -1.26
CA ASP A 27 9.58 -2.78 -0.37
C ASP A 27 8.16 -3.27 -0.05
N ALA A 28 7.19 -2.35 0.03
CA ALA A 28 5.81 -2.68 0.36
C ALA A 28 5.01 -3.23 -0.84
N TRP A 29 5.13 -2.64 -2.04
CA TRP A 29 4.30 -3.05 -3.18
C TRP A 29 4.42 -4.54 -3.56
N PRO A 30 5.58 -5.22 -3.47
CA PRO A 30 5.67 -6.65 -3.73
C PRO A 30 4.89 -7.48 -2.70
N ARG A 31 4.92 -7.08 -1.42
CA ARG A 31 4.12 -7.72 -0.35
C ARG A 31 2.62 -7.55 -0.61
N TRP A 32 2.22 -6.36 -1.05
CA TRP A 32 0.84 -6.09 -1.47
C TRP A 32 0.43 -6.93 -2.66
N HIS A 33 1.30 -7.05 -3.67
CA HIS A 33 1.05 -7.89 -4.83
C HIS A 33 0.90 -9.36 -4.41
N ALA A 34 1.82 -9.90 -3.60
CA ALA A 34 1.76 -11.27 -3.11
C ALA A 34 0.48 -11.57 -2.31
N ALA A 35 0.11 -10.67 -1.38
CA ALA A 35 -1.11 -10.81 -0.58
C ALA A 35 -2.40 -10.72 -1.42
N ASN A 36 -2.34 -10.03 -2.57
CA ASN A 36 -3.47 -9.85 -3.48
C ASN A 36 -3.30 -10.61 -4.80
N ALA A 37 -2.33 -11.52 -4.91
CA ALA A 37 -2.02 -12.20 -6.17
C ALA A 37 -3.20 -13.04 -6.66
N ARG A 38 -3.99 -13.62 -5.74
CA ARG A 38 -5.27 -14.30 -6.07
C ARG A 38 -6.33 -13.36 -6.67
N ARG A 39 -6.26 -12.05 -6.40
CA ARG A 39 -7.22 -11.04 -6.86
C ARG A 39 -6.73 -10.27 -8.09
N VAL A 40 -5.44 -9.93 -8.12
CA VAL A 40 -4.79 -9.20 -9.22
C VAL A 40 -4.52 -10.13 -10.40
N GLY A 41 -4.26 -11.42 -10.14
CA GLY A 41 -3.87 -12.38 -11.17
C GLY A 41 -2.35 -12.37 -11.42
N PRO A 42 -1.88 -13.10 -12.44
CA PRO A 42 -0.46 -13.25 -12.72
C PRO A 42 0.19 -11.98 -13.28
N ASP A 43 -0.61 -11.02 -13.74
CA ASP A 43 -0.11 -9.80 -14.36
C ASP A 43 -0.36 -8.58 -13.43
N PRO A 44 0.69 -8.06 -12.77
CA PRO A 44 0.57 -6.89 -11.90
C PRO A 44 0.24 -5.60 -12.66
N HIS A 45 0.39 -5.57 -13.99
CA HIS A 45 0.02 -4.43 -14.83
C HIS A 45 -1.47 -4.45 -15.21
N LEU A 46 -2.15 -5.59 -15.06
CA LEU A 46 -3.60 -5.73 -15.26
C LEU A 46 -4.37 -5.50 -13.96
N LEU A 47 -4.14 -4.36 -13.32
CA LEU A 47 -4.95 -3.93 -12.18
C LEU A 47 -6.37 -3.61 -12.67
N LEU A 48 -7.27 -4.59 -12.51
CA LEU A 48 -8.66 -4.41 -12.90
C LEU A 48 -9.30 -3.31 -12.04
N PRO A 49 -9.84 -2.24 -12.66
CA PRO A 49 -10.51 -1.18 -11.93
C PRO A 49 -11.69 -1.77 -11.14
N GLY A 50 -11.84 -1.33 -9.88
CA GLY A 50 -12.79 -1.91 -8.93
C GLY A 50 -12.21 -3.00 -8.03
N THR A 51 -10.97 -3.44 -8.27
CA THR A 51 -10.30 -4.38 -7.37
C THR A 51 -10.05 -3.73 -6.01
N ARG A 52 -10.55 -4.39 -4.95
CA ARG A 52 -10.27 -4.00 -3.56
C ARG A 52 -9.02 -4.72 -3.10
N LEU A 53 -7.89 -4.01 -3.13
CA LEU A 53 -6.65 -4.48 -2.52
C LEU A 53 -6.80 -4.51 -1.01
N VAL A 54 -6.35 -5.61 -0.40
CA VAL A 54 -6.32 -5.79 1.04
C VAL A 54 -4.88 -5.54 1.51
N PRO A 55 -4.66 -4.66 2.49
CA PRO A 55 -3.33 -4.49 3.06
C PRO A 55 -2.85 -5.83 3.64
N PRO A 56 -1.59 -6.23 3.41
CA PRO A 56 -1.02 -7.40 4.07
C PRO A 56 -1.15 -7.21 5.58
N THR A 57 -1.51 -8.29 6.29
CA THR A 57 -1.77 -8.27 7.74
C THR A 57 -0.51 -8.05 8.58
N ASP A 58 0.64 -7.78 7.95
CA ASP A 58 1.81 -7.14 8.56
C ASP A 58 1.52 -5.66 8.86
N ARG A 59 0.34 -5.39 9.39
CA ARG A 59 0.15 -4.23 10.23
C ARG A 59 0.83 -4.65 11.52
N HIS A 60 2.13 -4.39 11.64
CA HIS A 60 2.71 -4.10 12.94
C HIS A 60 1.70 -3.15 13.60
N GLU A 61 1.07 -3.65 14.65
CA GLU A 61 0.02 -3.00 15.41
C GLU A 61 0.19 -1.47 15.45
N PRO A 62 -0.85 -0.66 15.16
CA PRO A 62 -0.90 0.72 15.63
C PRO A 62 -1.19 0.68 17.14
N GLY A 63 -0.34 0.00 17.89
CA GLY A 63 -0.22 0.08 19.33
C GLY A 63 1.13 0.71 19.61
N THR A 64 1.11 1.94 20.13
CA THR A 64 2.29 2.73 20.58
C THR A 64 3.21 3.21 19.45
N SER A 65 3.29 4.51 19.15
CA SER A 65 3.96 5.51 20.02
C SER A 65 3.59 6.96 19.60
N PRO A 66 4.05 8.00 20.31
CA PRO A 66 3.24 8.83 21.19
C PRO A 66 2.93 10.20 20.58
N THR A 67 2.07 10.95 21.25
CA THR A 67 2.02 12.41 21.13
C THR A 67 3.43 13.02 21.21
N THR A 68 3.79 13.91 20.28
CA THR A 68 4.59 15.14 20.47
C THR A 68 4.83 15.77 19.10
N LYS A 69 3.93 16.66 18.70
CA LYS A 69 4.28 17.74 17.78
C LYS A 69 4.64 18.94 18.66
N GLY A 70 5.89 19.01 19.11
CA GLY A 70 6.48 20.24 19.65
C GLY A 70 6.77 21.20 18.50
N THR A 71 6.20 22.42 18.52
CA THR A 71 6.83 23.71 18.90
C THR A 71 7.63 24.30 17.72
N PRO A 72 7.49 25.60 17.41
CA PRO A 72 7.86 26.71 18.28
C PRO A 72 6.70 27.47 18.91
#